data_AF-A0A963MSF4-F1
#
_entry.id   AF-A0A963MSF4-F1
#
_cell.length_a   1.000
_cell.length_b   1.000
_cell.length_c   1.000
_cell.angle_alpha   90.00
_cell.angle_beta   90.00
_cell.angle_gamma   90.00
#
_symmetry.space_group_name_H-M   'P 1'
#
loop_
_entity.id
_entity.type
_entity.pdbx_description
1 polymer ?
#
loop_
_entity_poly.entity_id
_entity_poly.type
_entity_poly.pdbx_seq_one_letter_code
_entity_poly.pdbx_strand_id
1 'polypeptide(L)'
;MGLNAATRLGLAYLLRHWFLILIAALIISPVGPHLLVWYSYTNYGTYKGMNECIYLGGGGFVEINDGDICPVIVIMDRRDKQ
;
A
#
# COMPACT_ATOMS: atom_id res chain seq x y z
N MET A 1 24.56 -13.42 33.92
CA MET A 1 23.19 -13.51 33.37
C MET A 1 23.26 -14.25 32.05
N GLY A 2 23.01 -15.57 32.06
CA GLY A 2 23.12 -16.42 30.89
C GLY A 2 21.89 -16.30 29.99
N LEU A 3 22.09 -15.91 28.74
CA LEU A 3 21.05 -15.94 27.72
C LEU A 3 20.76 -17.41 27.37
N ASN A 4 19.62 -17.92 27.85
CA ASN A 4 19.17 -19.31 27.70
C ASN A 4 19.27 -19.75 26.22
N ALA A 5 19.73 -20.98 25.95
CA ALA A 5 19.89 -21.47 24.58
C ALA A 5 18.60 -21.38 23.74
N ALA A 6 17.44 -21.43 24.39
CA ALA A 6 16.12 -21.25 23.77
C ALA A 6 15.93 -19.88 23.10
N THR A 7 16.42 -18.78 23.68
CA THR A 7 16.28 -17.45 23.07
C THR A 7 17.15 -17.28 21.83
N ARG A 8 18.31 -17.95 21.77
CA ARG A 8 19.17 -17.93 20.57
C ARG A 8 18.55 -18.69 19.39
N LEU A 9 17.92 -19.83 19.67
CA LEU A 9 17.20 -20.61 18.65
C LEU A 9 15.96 -19.85 18.15
N GLY A 10 15.19 -19.23 19.04
CA GLY A 10 14.04 -18.41 18.67
C GLY A 10 14.43 -17.17 17.86
N LEU A 11 15.50 -16.47 18.27
CA LEU A 11 16.00 -15.29 17.55
C LEU A 11 16.57 -15.66 16.18
N ALA A 12 17.30 -16.78 16.07
CA ALA A 12 17.79 -17.29 14.79
C ALA A 12 16.63 -17.70 13.85
N TYR A 13 15.54 -18.23 14.40
CA TYR A 13 14.35 -18.56 13.63
C TYR A 13 13.63 -17.31 13.11
N LEU A 14 13.56 -16.26 13.94
CA LEU A 14 13.01 -14.95 13.56
C LEU A 14 13.87 -14.28 12.47
N LEU A 15 15.19 -14.27 12.64
CA LEU A 15 16.15 -13.77 11.64
C LEU A 15 16.12 -14.58 10.35
N ARG A 16 15.87 -15.90 10.41
CA ARG A 16 15.71 -16.71 9.21
C ARG A 16 14.43 -16.37 8.44
N HIS A 17 13.38 -15.94 9.13
CA HIS A 17 12.10 -15.54 8.54
C HIS A 17 11.95 -14.02 8.42
N TRP A 18 13.05 -13.26 8.48
CA TRP A 18 13.05 -11.81 8.36
C TRP A 18 12.30 -11.30 7.14
N PHE A 19 12.37 -12.04 6.02
CA PHE A 19 11.66 -11.71 4.79
C PHE A 19 10.12 -11.74 4.97
N LEU A 20 9.60 -12.71 5.72
CA LEU A 20 8.17 -12.77 6.04
C LEU A 20 7.75 -11.61 6.95
N ILE A 21 8.62 -11.21 7.88
CA ILE A 21 8.38 -10.05 8.76
C ILE A 21 8.30 -8.77 7.92
N LEU A 22 9.15 -8.61 6.91
CA LEU A 22 9.08 -7.47 6.00
C LEU A 22 7.81 -7.47 5.15
N ILE A 23 7.38 -8.63 4.64
CA ILE A 23 6.12 -8.74 3.91
C ILE A 23 4.94 -8.37 4.83
N ALA A 24 4.91 -8.92 6.04
CA ALA A 24 3.88 -8.60 7.03
C ALA A 24 3.87 -7.12 7.37
N ALA A 25 5.04 -6.51 7.58
CA ALA A 25 5.17 -5.09 7.84
C ALA A 25 4.68 -4.24 6.67
N LEU A 26 4.92 -4.66 5.42
CA LEU A 26 4.46 -3.96 4.22
C LEU A 26 2.94 -4.03 4.04
N ILE A 27 2.31 -5.16 4.41
CA ILE A 27 0.85 -5.33 4.39
C ILE A 27 0.18 -4.47 5.48
N ILE A 28 0.78 -4.41 6.67
CA ILE A 28 0.25 -3.65 7.82
C ILE A 28 0.55 -2.15 7.70
N SER A 29 1.58 -1.77 6.94
CA SER A 29 1.99 -0.37 6.80
C SER A 29 0.85 0.50 6.24
N PRO A 30 0.52 1.62 6.89
CA PRO A 30 -0.47 2.57 6.37
C PRO A 30 0.02 3.30 5.11
N VAL A 31 1.34 3.26 4.86
CA VAL A 31 1.99 3.85 3.69
C VAL A 31 2.47 2.73 2.79
N GLY A 32 2.04 2.74 1.53
CA GLY A 32 2.46 1.74 0.56
C GLY A 32 2.28 2.19 -0.89
N PRO A 33 2.96 1.50 -1.83
CA PRO A 33 2.72 1.69 -3.25
C PRO A 33 1.31 1.21 -3.58
N HIS A 34 0.57 2.07 -4.27
CA HIS A 34 -0.75 1.81 -4.80
C HIS A 34 -0.63 1.82 -6.32
N LEU A 35 -1.19 0.79 -6.95
CA LEU A 35 -1.08 0.56 -8.39
C LEU A 35 -2.41 0.85 -9.06
N LEU A 36 -2.41 1.63 -10.13
CA LEU A 36 -3.62 1.98 -10.86
C LEU A 36 -4.23 0.72 -11.47
N VAL A 37 -5.48 0.42 -11.12
CA VAL A 37 -6.21 -0.72 -11.68
C VAL A 37 -7.25 -0.23 -12.69
N TRP A 38 -7.97 0.84 -12.34
CA TRP A 38 -9.03 1.38 -13.15
C TRP A 38 -9.04 2.90 -13.11
N TYR A 39 -9.53 3.49 -14.18
CA TYR A 39 -9.82 4.91 -14.25
C TYR A 39 -11.15 5.13 -14.98
N SER A 40 -11.87 6.17 -14.57
CA SER A 40 -13.14 6.58 -15.20
C SER A 40 -13.08 8.02 -15.68
N TYR A 41 -13.90 8.32 -16.68
CA TYR A 41 -14.07 9.67 -17.21
C TYR A 41 -15.45 10.20 -16.85
N THR A 42 -15.48 11.40 -16.28
CA THR A 42 -16.70 12.16 -16.06
C THR A 42 -16.91 13.12 -17.24
N ASN A 43 -18.11 13.11 -17.83
CA ASN A 43 -18.47 14.06 -18.89
C ASN A 43 -19.02 15.35 -18.26
N TYR A 44 -18.39 16.48 -18.55
CA TYR A 44 -18.85 17.82 -18.13
C TYR A 44 -19.53 18.58 -19.27
N GLY A 45 -20.17 17.86 -20.19
CA GLY A 45 -20.83 18.41 -21.37
C GLY A 45 -19.89 18.60 -22.55
N THR A 46 -19.00 19.59 -22.49
CA THR A 46 -18.09 19.94 -23.61
C THR A 46 -16.72 19.29 -23.55
N TYR A 47 -16.33 18.74 -22.39
CA TYR A 47 -15.07 18.04 -22.20
C TYR A 47 -15.24 16.82 -21.28
N LYS A 48 -14.33 15.85 -21.41
CA LYS A 48 -14.22 14.67 -20.54
C LYS A 48 -13.06 14.88 -19.59
N GLY A 49 -13.35 14.92 -18.29
CA GLY A 49 -12.33 14.95 -17.24
C GLY A 49 -12.06 13.54 -16.74
N MET A 50 -10.80 13.16 -16.60
CA MET A 50 -10.42 11.91 -15.94
C MET A 50 -10.54 12.17 -14.44
N ASN A 51 -11.57 11.64 -13.79
CA ASN A 51 -11.95 12.12 -12.45
C ASN A 51 -11.95 11.04 -11.38
N GLU A 52 -11.99 9.77 -11.74
CA GLU A 52 -11.98 8.67 -10.75
C GLU A 52 -10.82 7.74 -11.07
N CYS A 53 -9.84 7.69 -10.17
CA CYS A 53 -8.70 6.80 -10.24
C CYS A 53 -8.84 5.76 -9.13
N ILE A 54 -8.90 4.48 -9.50
CA ILE A 54 -9.00 3.36 -8.57
C ILE A 54 -7.65 2.67 -8.50
N TYR A 55 -7.08 2.68 -7.30
CA TYR A 55 -5.79 2.07 -7.02
C TYR A 55 -5.91 0.86 -6.12
N LEU A 56 -5.04 -0.13 -6.30
CA LEU A 56 -4.90 -1.29 -5.45
C LEU A 56 -3.56 -1.23 -4.72
N GLY A 57 -3.60 -1.23 -3.39
CA GLY A 57 -2.41 -1.25 -2.54
C GLY A 57 -2.44 -2.39 -1.52
N GLY A 58 -1.43 -2.40 -0.65
CA GLY A 58 -1.21 -3.47 0.34
C GLY A 58 -2.36 -3.77 1.30
N GLY A 59 -3.30 -2.84 1.47
CA GLY A 59 -4.50 -3.07 2.29
C GLY A 59 -5.82 -2.83 1.55
N GLY A 60 -5.86 -2.97 0.21
CA GLY A 60 -7.10 -2.92 -0.58
C GLY A 60 -7.22 -1.76 -1.56
N PHE A 61 -8.44 -1.57 -2.07
CA PHE A 61 -8.78 -0.56 -3.07
C PHE A 61 -8.92 0.84 -2.46
N VAL A 62 -8.37 1.84 -3.14
CA VAL A 62 -8.46 3.25 -2.78
C VAL A 62 -8.93 4.02 -4.00
N GLU A 63 -10.01 4.77 -3.83
CA GLU A 63 -10.53 5.67 -4.84
C GLU A 63 -10.04 7.09 -4.57
N ILE A 64 -9.54 7.73 -5.62
CA ILE A 64 -9.10 9.12 -5.61
C ILE A 64 -9.77 9.88 -6.72
N ASN A 65 -10.20 11.08 -6.38
CA ASN A 65 -10.85 12.02 -7.25
C ASN A 65 -10.02 13.31 -7.25
N ASP A 66 -8.87 13.28 -7.92
CA ASP A 66 -7.87 14.36 -7.91
C ASP A 66 -7.87 15.20 -9.20
N GLY A 67 -8.73 14.89 -10.17
CA GLY A 67 -8.83 15.64 -11.42
C GLY A 67 -7.62 15.48 -12.34
N ASP A 68 -7.89 14.96 -13.54
CA ASP A 68 -7.08 14.97 -14.75
C ASP A 68 -5.88 14.02 -14.83
N ILE A 69 -5.26 13.60 -13.72
CA ILE A 69 -4.03 12.76 -13.78
C ILE A 69 -4.10 11.54 -12.85
N CYS A 70 -4.20 10.34 -13.44
CA CYS A 70 -4.03 9.06 -12.73
C CYS A 70 -2.62 8.48 -12.99
N PRO A 71 -1.59 8.74 -12.15
CA PRO A 71 -0.29 8.08 -12.28
C PRO A 71 -0.42 6.55 -12.16
N VAL A 72 0.41 5.77 -12.87
CA VAL A 72 0.32 4.30 -12.82
C VAL A 72 0.69 3.75 -11.42
N ILE A 73 1.65 4.40 -10.75
CA ILE A 73 2.11 4.04 -9.41
C ILE A 73 2.17 5.31 -8.58
N VAL A 74 1.62 5.25 -7.38
CA VAL A 74 1.62 6.37 -6.43
C VAL A 74 1.73 5.81 -5.02
N ILE A 75 2.47 6.50 -4.17
CA ILE A 75 2.60 6.15 -2.77
C ILE A 75 1.57 6.98 -2.02
N MET A 76 0.64 6.30 -1.37
CA MET A 76 -0.41 6.96 -0.59
C MET A 76 -0.26 6.58 0.87
N ASP A 77 -0.44 7.56 1.74
CA ASP A 77 -0.66 7.34 3.15
C ASP A 77 -2.17 7.25 3.41
N ARG A 78 -2.61 6.15 3.99
CA ARG A 78 -4.03 5.95 4.35
C ARG A 78 -4.49 6.85 5.49
N ARG A 79 -3.56 7.42 6.26
CA ARG A 79 -3.88 8.34 7.37
C ARG A 79 -4.39 9.68 6.87
N ASP A 80 -4.00 10.11 5.67
CA ASP A 80 -4.42 11.38 5.09
C ASP A 80 -5.88 11.37 4.61
N LYS A 81 -6.51 10.20 4.54
CA LYS A 81 -7.90 10.00 4.08
C LYS A 81 -8.91 9.79 5.23
N GLN A 82 -8.49 9.95 6.48
CA GLN A 82 -9.32 9.78 7.68
C GLN A 82 -9.69 11.14 8.27
#